data_AF-A0AAW8ZQP1-F1
#
_entry.id   AF-A0AAW8ZQP1-F1
#
_cell.length_a   1.000
_cell.length_b   1.000
_cell.length_c   1.000
_cell.angle_alpha   90.00
_cell.angle_beta   90.00
_cell.angle_gamma   90.00
#
_symmetry.space_group_name_H-M   'P 1'
#
loop_
_entity.id
_entity.type
_entity.pdbx_description
1 polymer ?
#
loop_
_entity_poly.entity_id
_entity_poly.type
_entity_poly.pdbx_seq_one_letter_code
_entity_poly.pdbx_strand_id
1 'polypeptide(L)'
;MTRLARSSGRQDAELLNAQAQLIEDWLEAQREVAQQSLEVLRQIPGIQIEPEFQRAHSTLVCRRADSYATKPFFFEDTEMLARSISKYAHALVRPYKARVAVLDAQAKLYEQEYDPDTKVVARAQRRLARTKRHVSPRIQAIQQGRIKRARKAMVEAAEALKKNFATQPIEVLRPEASGEDALPPQAEGEAGHWELKFRPPKPGL
;
A
#
# COMPACT_ATOMS: atom_id res chain seq x y z
N MET A 1 -15.27 -5.78 0.87
CA MET A 1 -14.44 -6.96 0.62
C MET A 1 -15.22 -7.89 -0.28
N THR A 2 -14.66 -8.31 -1.40
CA THR A 2 -15.23 -9.37 -2.27
C THR A 2 -14.42 -10.64 -2.05
N ARG A 3 -15.08 -11.73 -1.67
CA ARG A 3 -14.48 -13.06 -1.48
C ARG A 3 -14.33 -13.76 -2.83
N LEU A 4 -13.28 -14.56 -3.00
CA LEU A 4 -13.07 -15.45 -4.12
C LEU A 4 -14.26 -16.40 -4.28
N ALA A 5 -14.60 -16.71 -5.54
CA ALA A 5 -15.67 -17.65 -5.86
C ALA A 5 -15.35 -19.04 -5.30
N ARG A 6 -16.25 -19.58 -4.47
CA ARG A 6 -16.10 -20.92 -3.89
C ARG A 6 -16.59 -21.96 -4.87
N SER A 7 -15.78 -22.99 -5.09
CA SER A 7 -16.16 -24.15 -5.90
C SER A 7 -17.13 -25.05 -5.12
N SER A 8 -18.14 -25.59 -5.80
CA SER A 8 -19.09 -26.57 -5.24
C SER A 8 -19.29 -27.73 -6.22
N GLY A 9 -19.51 -28.94 -5.71
CA GLY A 9 -19.90 -30.11 -6.53
C GLY A 9 -18.77 -30.91 -7.21
N ARG A 10 -17.48 -30.65 -6.90
CA ARG A 10 -16.33 -31.47 -7.37
C ARG A 10 -15.61 -32.12 -6.18
N GLN A 11 -15.02 -33.31 -6.37
CA GLN A 11 -14.22 -33.99 -5.34
C GLN A 11 -13.04 -33.12 -4.84
N ASP A 12 -12.48 -32.29 -5.72
CA ASP A 12 -11.39 -31.37 -5.37
C ASP A 12 -11.87 -30.01 -4.84
N ALA A 13 -13.19 -29.81 -4.67
CA ALA A 13 -13.74 -28.51 -4.31
C ALA A 13 -13.28 -28.04 -2.92
N GLU A 14 -13.11 -28.97 -1.98
CA GLU A 14 -12.58 -28.65 -0.64
C GLU A 14 -11.14 -28.14 -0.71
N LEU A 15 -10.29 -28.81 -1.50
CA LEU A 15 -8.90 -28.42 -1.71
C LEU A 15 -8.79 -27.06 -2.43
N LEU A 16 -9.61 -26.82 -3.44
CA LEU A 16 -9.65 -25.53 -4.15
C LEU A 16 -10.15 -24.39 -3.25
N ASN A 17 -11.15 -24.65 -2.41
CA ASN A 17 -11.66 -23.66 -1.46
C ASN A 17 -10.63 -23.37 -0.35
N ALA A 18 -9.90 -24.37 0.13
CA ALA A 18 -8.84 -24.20 1.12
C ALA A 18 -7.67 -23.37 0.54
N GLN A 19 -7.27 -23.64 -0.70
CA GLN A 19 -6.26 -22.83 -1.40
C GLN A 19 -6.72 -21.39 -1.61
N ALA A 20 -7.99 -21.18 -2.01
CA ALA A 20 -8.55 -19.84 -2.13
C ALA A 20 -8.53 -19.08 -0.79
N GLN A 21 -8.88 -19.74 0.32
CA GLN A 21 -8.83 -19.13 1.65
C GLN A 21 -7.40 -18.72 2.03
N LEU A 22 -6.40 -19.57 1.77
CA LEU A 22 -5.00 -19.26 2.07
C LEU A 22 -4.50 -18.04 1.28
N ILE A 23 -4.94 -17.88 0.04
CA ILE A 23 -4.63 -16.71 -0.79
C ILE A 23 -5.27 -15.45 -0.21
N GLU A 24 -6.54 -15.53 0.22
CA GLU A 24 -7.24 -14.42 0.86
C GLU A 24 -6.56 -13.97 2.16
N ASP A 25 -6.30 -14.91 3.07
CA ASP A 25 -5.68 -14.64 4.37
C ASP A 25 -4.29 -14.01 4.19
N TRP A 26 -3.54 -14.50 3.22
CA TRP A 26 -2.23 -13.94 2.93
C TRP A 26 -2.31 -12.52 2.33
N LEU A 27 -3.27 -12.25 1.45
CA LEU A 27 -3.49 -10.91 0.89
C LEU A 27 -3.95 -9.93 1.99
N GLU A 28 -4.77 -10.40 2.92
CA GLU A 28 -5.16 -9.67 4.11
C GLU A 28 -3.94 -9.34 4.98
N ALA A 29 -3.07 -10.31 5.25
CA ALA A 29 -1.83 -10.07 5.98
C ALA A 29 -0.94 -9.00 5.32
N GLN A 30 -0.80 -8.99 3.99
CA GLN A 30 -0.03 -7.95 3.31
C GLN A 30 -0.68 -6.56 3.45
N ARG A 31 -2.03 -6.49 3.40
CA ARG A 31 -2.78 -5.25 3.62
C ARG A 31 -2.61 -4.73 5.04
N GLU A 32 -2.66 -5.62 6.04
CA GLU A 32 -2.42 -5.28 7.44
C GLU A 32 -1.03 -4.70 7.64
N VAL A 33 0.01 -5.29 7.05
CA VAL A 33 1.39 -4.76 7.11
C VAL A 33 1.45 -3.33 6.57
N ALA A 34 0.79 -3.05 5.45
CA ALA A 34 0.75 -1.71 4.87
C ALA A 34 -0.03 -0.71 5.74
N GLN A 35 -1.14 -1.14 6.36
CA GLN A 35 -1.90 -0.32 7.30
C GLN A 35 -1.09 0.01 8.55
N GLN A 36 -0.42 -0.99 9.15
CA GLN A 36 0.48 -0.80 10.29
C GLN A 36 1.63 0.16 9.95
N SER A 37 2.17 0.06 8.74
CA SER A 37 3.22 0.96 8.26
C SER A 37 2.75 2.41 8.16
N LEU A 38 1.51 2.61 7.71
CA LEU A 38 0.87 3.92 7.65
C LEU A 38 0.60 4.48 9.06
N GLU A 39 0.17 3.64 9.99
CA GLU A 39 -0.04 4.03 11.39
C GLU A 39 1.27 4.42 12.09
N VAL A 40 2.34 3.67 11.82
CA VAL A 40 3.70 3.99 12.27
C VAL A 40 4.17 5.35 11.74
N LEU A 41 3.79 5.75 10.52
CA LEU A 41 4.09 7.08 9.99
C LEU A 41 3.27 8.17 10.69
N ARG A 42 2.00 7.92 10.99
CA ARG A 42 1.13 8.87 11.70
C ARG A 42 1.61 9.21 13.12
N GLN A 43 2.41 8.35 13.74
CA GLN A 43 3.06 8.64 15.03
C GLN A 43 4.04 9.83 14.96
N ILE A 44 4.48 10.23 13.76
CA ILE A 44 5.36 11.39 13.59
C ILE A 44 4.49 12.64 13.41
N PRO A 45 4.49 13.57 14.38
CA PRO A 45 3.70 14.79 14.27
C PRO A 45 4.22 15.66 13.12
N GLY A 46 3.30 16.15 12.29
CA GLY A 46 3.60 17.08 11.18
C GLY A 46 4.28 16.44 9.97
N ILE A 47 4.35 15.09 9.87
CA ILE A 47 4.88 14.45 8.67
C ILE A 47 3.92 14.60 7.49
N GLN A 48 4.44 15.03 6.35
CA GLN A 48 3.73 14.95 5.08
C GLN A 48 3.99 13.58 4.48
N ILE A 49 2.94 12.75 4.37
CA ILE A 49 3.05 11.45 3.72
C ILE A 49 3.33 11.69 2.24
N GLU A 50 4.44 11.15 1.75
CA GLU A 50 4.85 11.32 0.36
C GLU A 50 3.82 10.69 -0.61
N PRO A 51 3.59 11.32 -1.78
CA PRO A 51 2.65 10.79 -2.78
C PRO A 51 3.09 9.42 -3.32
N GLU A 52 4.40 9.16 -3.34
CA GLU A 52 4.96 7.85 -3.70
C GLU A 52 4.54 6.75 -2.73
N PHE A 53 4.52 7.05 -1.43
CA PHE A 53 4.04 6.11 -0.42
C PHE A 53 2.53 5.86 -0.58
N GLN A 54 1.74 6.91 -0.78
CA GLN A 54 0.30 6.77 -1.02
C GLN A 54 0.01 5.93 -2.27
N ARG A 55 0.79 6.13 -3.33
CA ARG A 55 0.71 5.35 -4.56
C ARG A 55 1.09 3.89 -4.33
N ALA A 56 2.15 3.59 -3.59
CA ALA A 56 2.54 2.22 -3.26
C ALA A 56 1.49 1.53 -2.37
N HIS A 57 1.00 2.23 -1.34
CA HIS A 57 -0.05 1.76 -0.45
C HIS A 57 -1.36 1.47 -1.20
N SER A 58 -1.82 2.39 -2.05
CA SER A 58 -3.03 2.18 -2.86
C SER A 58 -2.85 1.05 -3.87
N THR A 59 -1.65 0.88 -4.43
CA THR A 59 -1.33 -0.22 -5.34
C THR A 59 -1.49 -1.59 -4.66
N LEU A 60 -1.17 -1.70 -3.37
CA LEU A 60 -1.36 -2.91 -2.59
C LEU A 60 -2.83 -3.11 -2.18
N VAL A 61 -3.53 -2.04 -1.78
CA VAL A 61 -4.91 -2.11 -1.24
C VAL A 61 -6.00 -2.23 -2.32
N CYS A 62 -5.83 -1.58 -3.48
CA CYS A 62 -6.85 -1.50 -4.52
C CYS A 62 -6.95 -2.76 -5.41
N ARG A 63 -6.04 -3.73 -5.29
CA ARG A 63 -6.06 -4.96 -6.10
C ARG A 63 -7.12 -5.93 -5.54
N ARG A 64 -8.20 -6.15 -6.30
CA ARG A 64 -9.33 -7.04 -5.98
C ARG A 64 -9.00 -8.49 -6.25
N ALA A 65 -9.36 -9.40 -5.34
CA ALA A 65 -9.25 -10.86 -5.46
C ALA A 65 -9.75 -11.42 -6.82
N ASP A 66 -10.61 -10.69 -7.51
CA ASP A 66 -11.17 -11.05 -8.82
C ASP A 66 -10.21 -10.76 -10.01
N SER A 67 -9.22 -9.88 -9.85
CA SER A 67 -8.19 -9.60 -10.88
C SER A 67 -7.13 -10.70 -11.00
N TYR A 68 -7.30 -11.80 -10.26
CA TYR A 68 -6.31 -12.87 -10.08
C TYR A 68 -6.54 -14.06 -11.02
N ALA A 69 -7.53 -13.98 -11.91
CA ALA A 69 -7.86 -15.08 -12.83
C ALA A 69 -6.96 -15.17 -14.08
N THR A 70 -6.21 -14.12 -14.44
CA THR A 70 -5.60 -14.02 -15.78
C THR A 70 -4.08 -14.16 -15.85
N LYS A 71 -3.35 -14.23 -14.72
CA LYS A 71 -1.90 -14.48 -14.70
C LYS A 71 -1.46 -15.32 -13.50
N PRO A 72 -0.37 -16.11 -13.61
CA PRO A 72 0.21 -16.82 -12.48
C PRO A 72 0.58 -15.83 -11.39
N PHE A 73 0.00 -16.02 -10.21
CA PHE A 73 0.20 -15.15 -9.08
C PHE A 73 1.56 -15.44 -8.43
N PHE A 74 2.50 -14.49 -8.53
CA PHE A 74 3.74 -14.56 -7.74
C PHE A 74 3.50 -13.88 -6.40
N PHE A 75 3.28 -14.69 -5.36
CA PHE A 75 3.16 -14.25 -3.97
C PHE A 75 4.30 -13.29 -3.57
N GLU A 76 5.47 -13.56 -4.12
CA GLU A 76 6.71 -12.82 -3.91
C GLU A 76 6.56 -11.31 -4.20
N ASP A 77 5.83 -10.90 -5.24
CA ASP A 77 5.80 -9.50 -5.65
C ASP A 77 5.01 -8.60 -4.67
N THR A 78 3.84 -9.03 -4.21
CA THR A 78 3.06 -8.28 -3.21
C THR A 78 3.71 -8.34 -1.83
N GLU A 79 4.38 -9.44 -1.47
CA GLU A 79 5.17 -9.50 -0.24
C GLU A 79 6.36 -8.54 -0.30
N MET A 80 7.06 -8.50 -1.43
CA MET A 80 8.16 -7.56 -1.65
C MET A 80 7.68 -6.11 -1.57
N LEU A 81 6.51 -5.79 -2.13
CA LEU A 81 5.90 -4.48 -1.99
C LEU A 81 5.57 -4.16 -0.52
N ALA A 82 4.87 -5.04 0.19
CA ALA A 82 4.53 -4.83 1.61
C ALA A 82 5.78 -4.66 2.50
N ARG A 83 6.79 -5.50 2.31
CA ARG A 83 8.09 -5.40 2.99
C ARG A 83 8.79 -4.07 2.68
N SER A 84 8.74 -3.61 1.43
CA SER A 84 9.36 -2.34 1.03
C SER A 84 8.65 -1.12 1.64
N ILE A 85 7.32 -1.13 1.72
CA ILE A 85 6.49 -0.12 2.37
C ILE A 85 6.84 -0.04 3.86
N SER A 86 6.88 -1.19 4.55
CA SER A 86 7.25 -1.27 5.97
C SER A 86 8.68 -0.76 6.21
N LYS A 87 9.64 -1.19 5.40
CA LYS A 87 11.03 -0.77 5.50
C LYS A 87 11.19 0.74 5.31
N TYR A 88 10.45 1.33 4.37
CA TYR A 88 10.43 2.77 4.15
C TYR A 88 9.82 3.52 5.34
N ALA A 89 8.67 3.06 5.86
CA ALA A 89 8.04 3.66 7.04
C ALA A 89 8.99 3.67 8.24
N HIS A 90 9.62 2.54 8.55
CA HIS A 90 10.61 2.47 9.63
C HIS A 90 11.87 3.31 9.37
N ALA A 91 12.29 3.45 8.12
CA ALA A 91 13.43 4.31 7.77
C ALA A 91 13.15 5.79 8.06
N LEU A 92 11.90 6.25 7.86
CA LEU A 92 11.46 7.61 8.19
C LEU A 92 11.29 7.84 9.70
N VAL A 93 10.85 6.83 10.45
CA VAL A 93 10.56 6.97 11.89
C VAL A 93 11.83 6.96 12.74
N ARG A 94 12.86 6.21 12.32
CA ARG A 94 14.15 6.13 13.04
C ARG A 94 14.81 7.48 13.36
N PRO A 95 15.00 8.41 12.40
CA PRO A 95 15.59 9.71 12.71
C PRO A 95 14.74 10.51 13.69
N TYR A 96 13.41 10.45 13.57
CA TYR A 96 12.51 11.11 14.51
C TYR A 96 12.66 10.55 15.93
N LYS A 97 12.59 9.22 16.09
CA LYS A 97 12.80 8.56 17.40
C LYS A 97 14.16 8.88 18.01
N ALA A 98 15.21 9.00 17.20
CA ALA A 98 16.53 9.39 17.68
C ALA A 98 16.54 10.84 18.22
N ARG A 99 15.85 11.78 17.56
CA ARG A 99 15.71 13.17 18.04
C ARG A 99 14.91 13.23 19.34
N VAL A 100 13.78 12.53 19.41
CA VAL A 100 12.97 12.43 20.64
C VAL A 100 13.79 11.84 21.79
N ALA A 101 14.61 10.83 21.55
CA ALA A 101 15.49 10.24 22.56
C ALA A 101 16.57 11.20 23.07
N VAL A 102 17.03 12.15 22.24
CA VAL A 102 17.92 13.23 22.69
C VAL A 102 17.17 14.19 23.62
N LEU A 103 15.97 14.61 23.23
CA LEU A 103 15.14 15.49 24.07
C LEU A 103 14.79 14.84 25.42
N ASP A 104 14.41 13.55 25.42
CA ASP A 104 14.17 12.77 26.63
C ASP A 104 15.43 12.68 27.52
N ALA A 105 16.60 12.47 26.91
CA ALA A 105 17.85 12.43 27.66
C ALA A 105 18.26 13.81 28.21
N GLN A 106 17.92 14.90 27.51
CA GLN A 106 18.13 16.26 28.01
C GLN A 106 17.20 16.56 29.18
N ALA A 107 15.91 16.26 29.06
CA ALA A 107 14.93 16.43 30.14
C ALA A 107 15.38 15.70 31.42
N LYS A 108 15.79 14.43 31.29
CA LYS A 108 16.30 13.64 32.42
C LYS A 108 17.59 14.19 33.04
N LEU A 109 18.42 14.87 32.26
CA LEU A 109 19.60 15.54 32.79
C LEU A 109 19.22 16.78 33.59
N TYR A 110 18.26 17.58 33.11
CA TYR A 110 17.73 18.73 33.84
C TYR A 110 17.06 18.34 35.16
N GLU A 111 16.28 17.26 35.17
CA GLU A 111 15.68 16.72 36.40
C GLU A 111 16.72 16.32 37.46
N GLN A 112 17.92 15.91 37.01
CA GLN A 112 18.99 15.39 37.87
C GLN A 112 20.09 16.41 38.15
N GLU A 113 20.01 17.63 37.61
CA GLU A 113 21.10 18.62 37.69
C GLU A 113 21.38 19.09 39.13
N TYR A 114 20.38 19.03 40.01
CA TYR A 114 20.48 19.40 41.43
C TYR A 114 20.58 18.18 42.37
N ASP A 115 20.75 16.96 41.83
CA ASP A 115 20.86 15.76 42.64
C ASP A 115 22.22 15.75 43.39
N PRO A 116 22.26 15.57 44.72
CA PRO A 116 23.50 15.47 45.47
C PRO A 116 24.38 14.28 45.04
N ASP A 117 23.82 13.24 44.41
CA ASP A 117 24.61 12.12 43.91
C ASP A 117 25.26 12.41 42.55
N THR A 118 26.53 12.81 42.60
CA THR A 118 27.39 13.01 41.42
C THR A 118 27.41 11.83 40.43
N LYS A 119 27.18 10.59 40.89
CA LYS A 119 27.13 9.40 40.01
C LYS A 119 25.88 9.39 39.14
N VAL A 120 24.74 9.86 39.66
CA VAL A 120 23.47 9.96 38.94
C VAL A 120 23.62 10.99 37.81
N VAL A 121 24.16 12.16 38.13
CA VAL A 121 24.46 13.23 37.16
C VAL A 121 25.40 12.73 36.05
N ALA A 122 26.50 12.08 36.43
CA ALA A 122 27.45 11.52 35.46
C ALA A 122 26.81 10.45 34.55
N ARG A 123 25.89 9.64 35.07
CA ARG A 123 25.13 8.65 34.27
C ARG A 123 24.19 9.34 33.28
N ALA A 124 23.51 10.41 33.70
CA ALA A 124 22.64 11.23 32.86
C ALA A 124 23.41 11.85 31.69
N GLN A 125 24.55 12.46 31.98
CA GLN A 125 25.46 13.04 30.98
C GLN A 125 25.95 11.99 29.97
N ARG A 126 26.34 10.81 30.44
CA ARG A 126 26.74 9.68 29.56
C ARG A 126 25.59 9.22 28.66
N ARG A 127 24.36 9.16 29.18
CA ARG A 127 23.17 8.83 28.38
C ARG A 127 22.96 9.86 27.28
N LEU A 128 23.03 11.15 27.61
CA LEU A 128 22.91 12.24 26.64
C LEU A 128 24.00 12.19 25.56
N ALA A 129 25.25 11.96 25.94
CA ALA A 129 26.36 11.84 24.99
C ALA A 129 26.15 10.66 24.01
N ARG A 130 25.64 9.52 24.50
CA ARG A 130 25.30 8.36 23.66
C ARG A 130 24.15 8.65 22.69
N THR A 131 23.08 9.31 23.15
CA THR A 131 21.94 9.63 22.26
C THR A 131 22.31 10.68 21.21
N LYS A 132 23.10 11.71 21.57
CA LYS A 132 23.62 12.72 20.63
C LYS A 132 24.40 12.10 19.46
N ARG A 133 25.11 10.99 19.66
CA ARG A 133 25.82 10.29 18.59
C ARG A 133 24.87 9.87 17.45
N HIS A 134 23.65 9.45 17.77
CA HIS A 134 22.65 9.02 16.79
C HIS A 134 22.01 10.16 15.99
N VAL A 135 22.21 11.41 16.43
CA VAL A 135 21.74 12.62 15.75
C VAL A 135 22.90 13.38 15.09
N SER A 136 24.13 12.84 15.13
CA SER A 136 25.29 13.46 14.49
C SER A 136 25.11 13.62 12.98
N PRO A 137 25.69 14.67 12.34
CA PRO A 137 25.53 14.93 10.90
C PRO A 137 25.90 13.73 10.03
N ARG A 138 26.96 13.01 10.40
CA ARG A 138 27.38 11.76 9.72
C ARG A 138 26.29 10.69 9.75
N ILE A 139 25.66 10.48 10.90
CA ILE A 139 24.58 9.49 11.03
C ILE A 139 23.32 9.97 10.30
N GLN A 140 23.00 11.26 10.34
CA GLN A 140 21.89 11.82 9.58
C GLN A 140 22.08 11.61 8.07
N ALA A 141 23.29 11.82 7.53
CA ALA A 141 23.60 11.54 6.13
C ALA A 141 23.40 10.06 5.78
N ILE A 142 23.82 9.14 6.66
CA ILE A 142 23.59 7.69 6.48
C ILE A 142 22.10 7.36 6.51
N GLN A 143 21.33 7.95 7.43
CA GLN A 143 19.88 7.77 7.53
C GLN A 143 19.18 8.28 6.26
N GLN A 144 19.58 9.45 5.75
CA GLN A 144 19.05 10.00 4.50
C GLN A 144 19.35 9.07 3.30
N GLY A 145 20.56 8.52 3.24
CA GLY A 145 20.92 7.51 2.22
C GLY A 145 20.12 6.21 2.35
N ARG A 146 19.69 5.83 3.56
CA ARG A 146 18.80 4.67 3.77
C ARG A 146 17.36 4.97 3.36
N ILE A 147 16.85 6.17 3.66
CA ILE A 147 15.52 6.63 3.24
C ILE A 147 15.44 6.65 1.71
N LYS A 148 16.42 7.25 1.02
CA LYS A 148 16.46 7.28 -0.45
C LYS A 148 16.45 5.87 -1.07
N ARG A 149 17.23 4.95 -0.50
CA ARG A 149 17.27 3.54 -0.95
C ARG A 149 15.95 2.82 -0.70
N ALA A 150 15.33 3.01 0.47
CA ALA A 150 14.05 2.42 0.80
C ALA A 150 12.93 2.96 -0.10
N ARG A 151 12.94 4.26 -0.38
CA ARG A 151 12.03 4.92 -1.33
C ARG A 151 12.16 4.31 -2.72
N LYS A 152 13.38 4.23 -3.26
CA LYS A 152 13.66 3.63 -4.57
C LYS A 152 13.13 2.19 -4.65
N ALA A 153 13.45 1.36 -3.66
CA ALA A 153 12.98 -0.03 -3.61
C ALA A 153 11.46 -0.14 -3.55
N MET A 154 10.79 0.75 -2.81
CA MET A 154 9.32 0.80 -2.73
C MET A 154 8.68 1.20 -4.06
N VAL A 155 9.23 2.20 -4.75
CA VAL A 155 8.76 2.62 -6.07
C VAL A 155 8.97 1.52 -7.10
N GLU A 156 10.15 0.89 -7.13
CA GLU A 156 10.45 -0.22 -8.03
C GLU A 156 9.53 -1.42 -7.80
N ALA A 157 9.27 -1.80 -6.53
CA ALA A 157 8.33 -2.87 -6.20
C ALA A 157 6.90 -2.53 -6.63
N ALA A 158 6.48 -1.27 -6.44
CA ALA A 158 5.15 -0.83 -6.86
C ALA A 158 5.00 -0.83 -8.39
N GLU A 159 6.04 -0.45 -9.11
CA GLU A 159 6.07 -0.49 -10.58
C GLU A 159 6.12 -1.92 -11.12
N ALA A 160 6.91 -2.81 -10.53
CA ALA A 160 6.97 -4.22 -10.89
C ALA A 160 5.59 -4.87 -10.71
N LEU A 161 4.94 -4.64 -9.56
CA LEU A 161 3.59 -5.11 -9.32
C LEU A 161 2.59 -4.53 -10.34
N LYS A 162 2.74 -3.25 -10.71
CA LYS A 162 1.89 -2.65 -11.75
C LYS A 162 2.10 -3.28 -13.11
N LYS A 163 3.34 -3.49 -13.55
CA LYS A 163 3.65 -4.11 -14.85
C LYS A 163 3.14 -5.54 -14.94
N ASN A 164 3.33 -6.33 -13.87
CA ASN A 164 2.95 -7.73 -13.85
C ASN A 164 1.44 -7.91 -13.87
N PHE A 165 0.71 -7.06 -13.15
CA PHE A 165 -0.72 -7.23 -12.93
C PHE A 165 -1.60 -6.17 -13.59
N ALA A 166 -1.07 -5.19 -14.32
CA ALA A 166 -1.90 -4.24 -15.07
C ALA A 166 -2.91 -5.04 -15.88
N THR A 167 -4.18 -4.94 -15.48
CA THR A 167 -5.29 -5.32 -16.32
C THR A 167 -5.06 -4.54 -17.60
N GLN A 168 -4.88 -5.24 -18.72
CA GLN A 168 -5.08 -4.54 -19.99
C GLN A 168 -6.43 -3.84 -19.85
N PRO A 169 -6.51 -2.53 -20.16
CA PRO A 169 -7.81 -1.90 -20.24
C PRO A 169 -8.64 -2.83 -21.12
N ILE A 170 -9.79 -3.27 -20.61
CA ILE A 170 -10.75 -3.98 -21.44
C ILE A 170 -11.02 -2.99 -22.57
N GLU A 171 -10.39 -3.22 -23.72
CA GLU A 171 -10.80 -2.60 -24.96
C GLU A 171 -12.24 -3.05 -25.10
N VAL A 172 -13.14 -2.15 -24.70
CA VAL A 172 -14.52 -2.19 -25.13
C VAL A 172 -14.39 -2.23 -26.64
N LEU A 173 -14.52 -3.43 -27.21
CA LEU A 173 -14.67 -3.68 -28.63
C LEU A 173 -15.67 -2.64 -29.13
N ARG A 174 -15.13 -1.57 -29.70
CA ARG A 174 -15.90 -0.60 -30.46
C ARG A 174 -16.34 -1.42 -31.68
N PRO A 175 -17.63 -1.71 -31.87
CA PRO A 175 -18.06 -2.40 -33.07
C PRO A 175 -17.55 -1.57 -34.25
N GLU A 176 -16.75 -2.19 -35.10
CA GLU A 176 -16.28 -1.57 -36.31
C GLU A 176 -17.49 -1.13 -37.10
N ALA A 177 -17.65 0.20 -37.26
CA ALA A 177 -18.50 0.76 -38.28
C ALA A 177 -17.76 0.57 -39.62
N SER A 178 -17.77 -0.66 -40.14
CA SER A 178 -17.50 -0.91 -41.55
C SER A 178 -18.80 -0.64 -42.30
N GLY A 179 -18.88 0.56 -42.87
CA GLY A 179 -19.89 0.85 -43.88
C GLY A 179 -19.46 0.23 -45.21
N GLU A 180 -20.37 -0.50 -45.84
CA GLU A 180 -20.82 -0.29 -47.23
C GLU A 180 -21.75 -1.43 -47.66
N ASP A 181 -22.96 -1.00 -48.05
CA ASP A 181 -23.88 -1.58 -49.04
C ASP A 181 -24.20 -3.09 -49.07
N ALA A 182 -25.41 -3.42 -48.58
CA ALA A 182 -26.42 -4.15 -49.38
C ALA A 182 -27.81 -4.07 -48.74
N LEU A 183 -28.82 -3.70 -49.53
CA LEU A 183 -30.26 -3.68 -49.19
C LEU A 183 -30.84 -5.09 -48.94
N PRO A 184 -32.05 -5.22 -48.32
CA PRO A 184 -32.40 -6.32 -47.43
C PRO A 184 -33.26 -7.41 -48.09
N PRO A 185 -33.42 -8.57 -47.43
CA PRO A 185 -34.68 -9.31 -47.50
C PRO A 185 -35.42 -9.21 -46.16
N GLN A 186 -36.66 -8.75 -46.23
CA GLN A 186 -37.67 -8.91 -45.18
C GLN A 186 -37.85 -10.39 -44.85
N ALA A 187 -37.83 -10.72 -43.56
CA ALA A 187 -38.57 -11.85 -43.02
C ALA A 187 -38.93 -11.53 -41.56
N GLU A 188 -40.17 -11.83 -41.24
CA GLU A 188 -40.91 -11.47 -40.04
C GLU A 188 -40.36 -12.15 -38.78
N GLY A 189 -40.53 -11.49 -37.63
CA GLY A 189 -40.20 -12.06 -36.33
C GLY A 189 -40.37 -11.06 -35.20
N GLU A 190 -41.48 -11.19 -34.47
CA GLU A 190 -41.86 -10.42 -33.29
C GLU A 190 -40.77 -10.35 -32.21
N ALA A 191 -40.49 -9.14 -31.71
CA ALA A 191 -40.34 -8.86 -30.28
C ALA A 191 -40.12 -7.35 -30.08
N GLY A 192 -41.12 -6.67 -29.49
CA GLY A 192 -41.07 -5.25 -29.19
C GLY A 192 -39.94 -4.87 -28.23
N HIS A 193 -38.86 -4.32 -28.78
CA HIS A 193 -38.23 -3.06 -28.40
C HIS A 193 -38.55 -2.52 -26.98
N TRP A 194 -37.84 -2.98 -25.94
CA TRP A 194 -37.71 -2.24 -24.68
C TRP A 194 -36.45 -1.36 -24.72
N GLU A 195 -36.53 -0.18 -25.34
CA GLU A 195 -35.51 0.85 -25.13
C GLU A 195 -35.85 1.65 -23.87
N LEU A 196 -35.04 1.49 -22.83
CA LEU A 196 -35.00 2.37 -21.68
C LEU A 196 -34.50 3.76 -22.12
N LYS A 197 -35.42 4.63 -22.50
CA LYS A 197 -35.10 6.05 -22.74
C LYS A 197 -34.77 6.73 -21.41
N PHE A 198 -33.49 7.01 -21.19
CA PHE A 198 -33.04 7.88 -20.10
C PHE A 198 -33.62 9.28 -20.28
N ARG A 199 -34.52 9.67 -19.38
CA ARG A 199 -35.07 11.02 -19.31
C ARG A 199 -34.16 11.88 -18.43
N PRO A 200 -33.57 12.97 -18.92
CA PRO A 200 -32.82 13.89 -18.06
C PRO A 200 -33.78 14.67 -17.12
N PRO A 201 -33.33 15.07 -15.92
CA PRO A 201 -34.16 15.80 -14.97
C PRO A 201 -34.45 17.21 -15.51
N LYS A 202 -35.71 17.65 -15.40
CA LYS A 202 -36.11 19.02 -15.76
C LYS A 202 -35.56 20.01 -14.73
N PRO A 203 -34.98 21.15 -15.15
CA PRO A 203 -34.68 22.26 -14.24
C PRO A 203 -35.99 22.92 -13.80
N GLY A 204 -36.04 23.30 -12.53
CA GLY A 204 -37.27 23.64 -11.81
C GLY A 204 -38.00 24.90 -12.23
N LEU A 205 -39.25 24.94 -11.75
CA LEU A 205 -40.04 26.10 -11.32
C LEU A 205 -41.08 25.58 -10.33
#